data_AF-A0A4Q7YP55-F1
#
_entry.id   AF-A0A4Q7YP55-F1
#
_cell.length_a   1.000
_cell.length_b   1.000
_cell.length_c   1.000
_cell.angle_alpha   90.00
_cell.angle_beta   90.00
_cell.angle_gamma   90.00
#
_symmetry.space_group_name_H-M   'P 1'
#
loop_
_entity.id
_entity.type
_entity.pdbx_description
1 polymer ?
#
loop_
_entity_poly.entity_id
_entity_poly.type
_entity_poly.pdbx_seq_one_letter_code
_entity_poly.pdbx_strand_id
1 'polypeptide(L)'
;MPLAAVRFSSNDLVCSSGSVQSQILRAYTALLQLRPDWGGALILSLGLSPDGAALAAAANIAGAVSLSIDNAPGRIREIVRAGAVAFVVHTLDEAIRAMKNEVRKRASLSVALSADPLASLEEAAARGLAPQLFSSLLPLDPKISEIACRFQALGADLVAFAENPGSLPAGFRSSESILAPFLESRSWQLRTCAFESPTDLRTFDRRALALIPPEDTLRRTWLESAPRILQRQRPSERSLWLSSVEEEALQ
;
A
#
# COMPACT_ATOMS: atom_id res chain seq x y z
N MET A 1 16.03 -33.67 7.42
CA MET A 1 15.63 -32.80 8.56
C MET A 1 14.14 -32.57 8.44
N PRO A 2 13.33 -32.89 9.46
CA PRO A 2 11.88 -32.78 9.34
C PRO A 2 11.48 -31.31 9.21
N LEU A 3 10.54 -31.03 8.30
CA LEU A 3 9.96 -29.71 8.06
C LEU A 3 9.36 -29.16 9.37
N ALA A 4 9.74 -27.94 9.74
CA ALA A 4 8.93 -27.16 10.67
C ALA A 4 7.55 -26.97 10.00
N ALA A 5 6.51 -27.46 10.67
CA ALA A 5 5.15 -27.42 10.16
C ALA A 5 4.75 -25.97 9.86
N VAL A 6 4.49 -25.66 8.60
CA VAL A 6 3.83 -24.41 8.22
C VAL A 6 2.47 -24.44 8.89
N ARG A 7 2.30 -23.66 9.97
CA ARG A 7 1.00 -23.54 10.63
C ARG A 7 0.13 -22.62 9.79
N PHE A 8 -0.75 -23.21 8.99
CA PHE A 8 -1.93 -22.51 8.53
C PHE A 8 -2.81 -22.30 9.76
N SER A 9 -2.98 -21.04 10.18
CA SER A 9 -3.85 -20.73 11.30
C SER A 9 -5.30 -20.96 10.88
N SER A 10 -5.78 -22.16 11.14
CA SER A 10 -7.21 -22.50 11.16
C SER A 10 -7.65 -22.43 12.61
N ASN A 11 -8.53 -21.47 12.94
CA ASN A 11 -9.07 -21.17 14.26
C ASN A 11 -8.14 -20.50 15.29
N ASP A 12 -8.12 -19.16 15.24
CA ASP A 12 -8.43 -18.34 16.42
C ASP A 12 -9.30 -17.17 15.96
N LEU A 13 -10.59 -17.25 16.31
CA LEU A 13 -11.59 -16.20 16.12
C LEU A 13 -11.29 -15.03 17.06
N VAL A 14 -10.32 -14.20 16.66
CA VAL A 14 -10.36 -12.77 16.91
C VAL A 14 -10.35 -12.11 15.54
N CYS A 15 -11.51 -11.61 15.10
CA CYS A 15 -11.59 -10.65 14.01
C CYS A 15 -10.74 -9.43 14.37
N SER A 16 -9.45 -9.48 14.05
CA SER A 16 -8.63 -8.31 13.86
C SER A 16 -8.53 -8.09 12.36
N SER A 17 -8.79 -6.86 11.92
CA SER A 17 -8.49 -6.38 10.56
C SER A 17 -7.18 -7.00 10.03
N GLY A 18 -7.13 -7.33 8.73
CA GLY A 18 -6.08 -8.18 8.16
C GLY A 18 -4.65 -7.78 8.54
N SER A 19 -3.71 -8.74 8.46
CA SER A 19 -2.26 -8.48 8.65
C SER A 19 -1.81 -7.24 7.86
N VAL A 20 -0.86 -6.46 8.40
CA VAL A 20 -0.24 -5.32 7.69
C VAL A 20 0.27 -5.73 6.31
N GLN A 21 0.83 -6.93 6.16
CA GLN A 21 1.27 -7.42 4.85
C GLN A 21 0.11 -7.60 3.88
N SER A 22 -1.03 -8.07 4.37
CA SER A 22 -2.22 -8.25 3.54
C SER A 22 -2.77 -6.91 3.05
N GLN A 23 -2.76 -5.89 3.90
CA GLN A 23 -3.19 -4.54 3.53
C GLN A 23 -2.26 -3.94 2.47
N ILE A 24 -0.94 -4.08 2.66
CA ILE A 24 0.05 -3.61 1.68
C ILE A 24 -0.08 -4.37 0.36
N LEU A 25 -0.20 -5.70 0.39
CA LEU A 25 -0.32 -6.52 -0.82
C LEU A 25 -1.60 -6.17 -1.60
N ARG A 26 -2.71 -5.95 -0.90
CA ARG A 26 -3.98 -5.51 -1.51
C ARG A 26 -3.82 -4.12 -2.13
N ALA A 27 -3.28 -3.15 -1.41
CA ALA A 27 -3.05 -1.82 -1.94
C ALA A 27 -2.11 -1.85 -3.18
N TYR A 28 -1.00 -2.58 -3.09
CA TYR A 28 -0.03 -2.75 -4.18
C TYR A 28 -0.66 -3.39 -5.42
N THR A 29 -1.46 -4.43 -5.24
CA THR A 29 -2.17 -5.10 -6.32
C THR A 29 -3.14 -4.13 -7.01
N ALA A 30 -3.88 -3.32 -6.24
CA ALA A 30 -4.81 -2.34 -6.77
C ALA A 30 -4.10 -1.24 -7.56
N LEU A 31 -2.95 -0.76 -7.06
CA LEU A 31 -2.12 0.20 -7.78
C LEU A 31 -1.70 -0.35 -9.15
N LEU A 32 -1.26 -1.61 -9.23
CA LEU A 32 -0.85 -2.21 -10.50
C LEU A 32 -2.01 -2.45 -11.48
N GLN A 33 -3.24 -2.63 -10.99
CA GLN A 33 -4.42 -2.70 -11.86
C GLN A 33 -4.84 -1.34 -12.42
N LEU A 34 -4.59 -0.26 -11.69
CA LEU A 34 -4.82 1.10 -12.18
C LEU A 34 -3.78 1.49 -13.22
N ARG A 35 -2.51 1.12 -12.97
CA ARG A 35 -1.40 1.46 -13.83
C ARG A 35 -0.27 0.44 -13.72
N PRO A 36 0.29 -0.04 -14.85
CA PRO A 36 1.36 -1.03 -14.82
C PRO A 36 2.70 -0.50 -14.30
N ASP A 37 2.94 0.81 -14.35
CA ASP A 37 4.19 1.45 -13.96
C ASP A 37 3.95 2.79 -13.24
N TRP A 38 4.37 2.88 -11.99
CA TRP A 38 4.23 4.09 -11.17
C TRP A 38 5.51 4.92 -11.09
N GLY A 39 6.57 4.55 -11.81
CA GLY A 39 7.80 5.33 -11.85
C GLY A 39 7.55 6.77 -12.32
N GLY A 40 7.86 7.74 -11.46
CA GLY A 40 7.62 9.16 -11.74
C GLY A 40 6.16 9.61 -11.58
N ALA A 41 5.30 8.78 -11.00
CA ALA A 41 3.95 9.15 -10.61
C ALA A 41 3.92 9.61 -9.15
N LEU A 42 2.96 10.49 -8.85
CA LEU A 42 2.66 10.97 -7.50
C LEU A 42 1.34 10.37 -7.00
N ILE A 43 1.40 9.77 -5.82
CA ILE A 43 0.24 9.35 -5.02
C ILE A 43 0.08 10.33 -3.87
N LEU A 44 -1.09 10.95 -3.74
CA LEU A 44 -1.42 11.83 -2.62
C LEU A 44 -2.47 11.16 -1.74
N SER A 45 -2.20 11.06 -0.43
CA SER A 45 -3.15 10.53 0.54
C SER A 45 -3.36 11.45 1.73
N LEU A 46 -4.59 11.51 2.23
CA LEU A 46 -4.93 12.17 3.49
C LEU A 46 -5.16 11.14 4.58
N GLY A 47 -4.55 11.35 5.74
CA GLY A 47 -4.59 10.42 6.85
C GLY A 47 -3.50 9.34 6.74
N LEU A 48 -2.83 9.12 7.85
CA LEU A 48 -1.84 8.09 8.09
C LEU A 48 -2.41 7.08 9.09
N SER A 49 -3.58 6.53 8.77
CA SER A 49 -4.12 5.32 9.41
C SER A 49 -3.33 4.08 8.98
N PRO A 50 -3.59 2.88 9.53
CA PRO A 50 -2.97 1.64 9.05
C PRO A 50 -3.11 1.44 7.52
N ASP A 51 -4.29 1.72 6.97
CA ASP A 51 -4.53 1.68 5.52
C ASP A 51 -3.69 2.72 4.76
N GLY A 52 -3.50 3.92 5.32
CA GLY A 52 -2.67 4.97 4.74
C GLY A 52 -1.19 4.61 4.74
N ALA A 53 -0.72 3.98 5.83
CA ALA A 53 0.64 3.43 5.91
C ALA A 53 0.82 2.27 4.92
N ALA A 54 -0.18 1.42 4.77
CA ALA A 54 -0.17 0.33 3.79
C ALA A 54 -0.10 0.86 2.36
N LEU A 55 -0.84 1.93 2.04
CA LEU A 55 -0.77 2.61 0.74
C LEU A 55 0.61 3.22 0.49
N ALA A 56 1.23 3.87 1.49
CA ALA A 56 2.58 4.42 1.35
C ALA A 56 3.64 3.33 1.10
N ALA A 57 3.54 2.19 1.80
CA ALA A 57 4.43 1.05 1.58
C ALA A 57 4.19 0.42 0.19
N ALA A 58 2.93 0.27 -0.22
CA ALA A 58 2.56 -0.23 -1.54
C ALA A 58 3.07 0.68 -2.66
N ALA A 59 2.96 2.00 -2.48
CA ALA A 59 3.50 3.00 -3.40
C ALA A 59 5.01 2.83 -3.58
N ASN A 60 5.74 2.59 -2.49
CA ASN A 60 7.18 2.34 -2.54
C ASN A 60 7.51 1.07 -3.37
N ILE A 61 6.77 -0.03 -3.16
CA ILE A 61 6.94 -1.27 -3.95
C ILE A 61 6.62 -1.03 -5.42
N ALA A 62 5.58 -0.26 -5.72
CA ALA A 62 5.17 0.08 -7.08
C ALA A 62 6.13 1.05 -7.79
N GLY A 63 7.11 1.64 -7.09
CA GLY A 63 8.03 2.63 -7.66
C GLY A 63 7.50 4.06 -7.67
N ALA A 64 6.38 4.33 -6.99
CA ALA A 64 5.75 5.64 -6.94
C ALA A 64 6.41 6.58 -5.91
N VAL A 65 6.24 7.88 -6.12
CA VAL A 65 6.41 8.87 -5.05
C VAL A 65 5.08 9.04 -4.34
N SER A 66 5.05 8.98 -3.01
CA SER A 66 3.84 9.17 -2.21
C SER A 66 3.99 10.32 -1.21
N LEU A 67 2.99 11.20 -1.16
CA LEU A 67 2.82 12.20 -0.12
C LEU A 67 1.61 11.84 0.75
N SER A 68 1.84 11.62 2.04
CA SER A 68 0.76 11.36 3.00
C SER A 68 0.67 12.50 4.01
N ILE A 69 -0.50 13.10 4.14
CA ILE A 69 -0.71 14.27 5.01
C ILE A 69 -1.50 13.87 6.26
N ASP A 70 -0.97 14.11 7.44
CA ASP A 70 -1.65 13.87 8.72
C ASP A 70 -1.17 14.91 9.77
N ASN A 71 -2.01 15.22 10.75
CA ASN A 71 -1.69 16.16 11.83
C ASN A 71 -1.48 15.47 13.20
N ALA A 72 -1.67 14.15 13.30
CA ALA A 72 -1.55 13.41 14.53
C ALA A 72 -0.09 12.96 14.77
N PRO A 73 0.64 13.59 15.71
CA PRO A 73 2.05 13.27 15.94
C PRO A 73 2.26 11.84 16.46
N GLY A 74 1.26 11.25 17.14
CA GLY A 74 1.30 9.85 17.57
C GLY A 74 1.43 8.89 16.38
N ARG A 75 0.48 8.97 15.44
CA ARG A 75 0.44 8.13 14.23
C ARG A 75 1.70 8.30 13.37
N ILE A 76 2.13 9.55 13.15
CA ILE A 76 3.33 9.85 12.36
C ILE A 76 4.56 9.20 12.98
N ARG A 77 4.76 9.33 14.30
CA ARG A 77 5.90 8.70 14.99
C ARG A 77 5.86 7.18 14.88
N GLU A 78 4.69 6.57 15.02
CA GLU A 78 4.51 5.12 14.91
C GLU A 78 4.87 4.62 13.51
N ILE A 79 4.39 5.30 12.46
CA ILE A 79 4.60 4.89 11.07
C ILE A 79 6.05 5.09 10.62
N VAL A 80 6.72 6.15 11.09
CA VAL A 80 8.16 6.34 10.88
C VAL A 80 8.95 5.22 11.56
N ARG A 81 8.59 4.84 12.80
CA ARG A 81 9.24 3.72 13.50
C ARG A 81 9.04 2.39 12.77
N ALA A 82 7.84 2.18 12.24
CA ALA A 82 7.49 1.01 11.43
C ALA A 82 8.20 1.00 10.06
N GLY A 83 8.66 2.15 9.58
CA GLY A 83 9.41 2.29 8.32
C GLY A 83 8.52 2.36 7.07
N ALA A 84 7.22 2.66 7.21
CA ALA A 84 6.34 2.78 6.05
C ALA A 84 6.58 4.09 5.26
N VAL A 85 7.05 5.14 5.95
CA VAL A 85 7.45 6.41 5.34
C VAL A 85 8.95 6.65 5.53
N ALA A 86 9.61 7.20 4.51
CA ALA A 86 11.07 7.42 4.55
C ALA A 86 11.45 8.55 5.51
N PHE A 87 10.71 9.66 5.49
CA PHE A 87 10.90 10.77 6.43
C PHE A 87 9.66 11.66 6.53
N VAL A 88 9.71 12.57 7.51
CA VAL A 88 8.66 13.54 7.83
C VAL A 88 9.14 14.93 7.47
N VAL A 89 8.25 15.74 6.91
CA VAL A 89 8.42 17.17 6.66
C VAL A 89 7.30 17.96 7.33
N HIS A 90 7.49 19.26 7.50
CA HIS A 90 6.54 20.11 8.20
C HIS A 90 5.90 21.17 7.30
N THR A 91 6.39 21.31 6.07
CA THR A 91 5.83 22.23 5.08
C THR A 91 5.66 21.55 3.73
N LEU A 92 4.68 22.01 2.96
CA LEU A 92 4.47 21.53 1.61
C LEU A 92 5.67 21.86 0.69
N ASP A 93 6.37 22.97 0.94
CA ASP A 93 7.58 23.35 0.20
C ASP A 93 8.71 22.33 0.35
N GLU A 94 8.95 21.85 1.57
CA GLU A 94 9.89 20.77 1.85
C GLU A 94 9.47 19.48 1.14
N ALA A 95 8.18 19.12 1.21
CA ALA A 95 7.63 17.95 0.55
C ALA A 95 7.87 18.00 -0.96
N ILE A 96 7.48 19.10 -1.62
CA ILE A 96 7.62 19.28 -3.07
C ILE A 96 9.09 19.23 -3.46
N ARG A 97 9.98 19.89 -2.69
CA ARG A 97 11.42 19.89 -2.97
C ARG A 97 12.02 18.50 -2.92
N ALA A 98 11.64 17.71 -1.91
CA ALA A 98 12.06 16.32 -1.78
C ALA A 98 11.56 15.44 -2.95
N MET A 99 10.26 15.53 -3.24
CA MET A 99 9.60 14.67 -4.23
C MET A 99 10.01 14.98 -5.67
N LYS A 100 10.21 16.25 -6.02
CA LYS A 100 10.48 16.68 -7.41
C LYS A 100 11.64 15.95 -8.06
N ASN A 101 12.72 15.74 -7.31
CA ASN A 101 13.90 15.04 -7.81
C ASN A 101 13.64 13.54 -8.03
N GLU A 102 12.92 12.90 -7.12
CA GLU A 102 12.65 11.46 -7.19
C GLU A 102 11.60 11.14 -8.25
N VAL A 103 10.58 12.00 -8.42
CA VAL A 103 9.66 11.95 -9.56
C VAL A 103 10.43 12.00 -10.88
N ARG A 104 11.38 12.94 -11.03
CA ARG A 104 12.19 13.06 -12.25
C ARG A 104 13.09 11.85 -12.50
N LYS A 105 13.66 11.26 -11.44
CA LYS A 105 14.49 10.06 -11.51
C LYS A 105 13.69 8.77 -11.69
N ARG A 106 12.35 8.85 -11.58
CA ARG A 106 11.45 7.69 -11.55
C ARG A 106 11.82 6.73 -10.39
N ALA A 107 12.25 7.29 -9.27
CA ALA A 107 12.60 6.57 -8.06
C ALA A 107 11.48 6.73 -7.02
N SER A 108 11.24 5.69 -6.22
CA SER A 108 10.24 5.74 -5.17
C SER A 108 10.68 6.61 -4.00
N LEU A 109 9.72 7.33 -3.43
CA LEU A 109 9.94 8.10 -2.20
C LEU A 109 8.61 8.23 -1.45
N SER A 110 8.60 7.86 -0.17
CA SER A 110 7.44 8.07 0.71
C SER A 110 7.70 9.20 1.71
N VAL A 111 6.92 10.27 1.63
CA VAL A 111 7.03 11.47 2.47
C VAL A 111 5.77 11.63 3.31
N ALA A 112 5.92 11.81 4.61
CA ALA A 112 4.83 12.23 5.48
C ALA A 112 4.89 13.74 5.73
N LEU A 113 3.82 14.46 5.43
CA LEU A 113 3.67 15.87 5.80
C LEU A 113 2.91 15.97 7.12
N SER A 114 3.59 16.42 8.17
CA SER A 114 3.03 16.66 9.49
C SER A 114 2.39 18.05 9.54
N ALA A 115 1.19 18.20 9.00
CA ALA A 115 0.46 19.47 8.93
C ALA A 115 -1.06 19.23 8.89
N ASP A 116 -1.85 20.31 8.96
CA ASP A 116 -3.30 20.21 8.79
C ASP A 116 -3.66 19.64 7.40
N PRO A 117 -4.40 18.53 7.32
CA PRO A 117 -4.67 17.87 6.04
C PRO A 117 -5.49 18.71 5.06
N LEU A 118 -6.50 19.46 5.54
CA LEU A 118 -7.37 20.25 4.66
C LEU A 118 -6.63 21.48 4.12
N ALA A 119 -5.98 22.24 5.00
CA ALA A 119 -5.21 23.41 4.60
C ALA A 119 -4.07 23.02 3.63
N SER A 120 -3.37 21.91 3.89
CA SER A 120 -2.30 21.43 3.03
C SER A 120 -2.82 20.90 1.69
N LEU A 121 -4.00 20.27 1.67
CA LEU A 121 -4.67 19.82 0.44
C LEU A 121 -5.06 21.01 -0.45
N GLU A 122 -5.61 22.06 0.14
CA GLU A 122 -5.93 23.31 -0.57
C GLU A 122 -4.68 23.96 -1.13
N GLU A 123 -3.63 24.07 -0.31
CA GLU A 123 -2.36 24.62 -0.73
C GLU A 123 -1.76 23.82 -1.89
N ALA A 124 -1.79 22.48 -1.81
CA ALA A 124 -1.34 21.60 -2.88
C ALA A 124 -2.12 21.83 -4.19
N ALA A 125 -3.45 21.91 -4.12
CA ALA A 125 -4.30 22.18 -5.28
C ALA A 125 -4.09 23.59 -5.85
N ALA A 126 -3.90 24.60 -5.00
CA ALA A 126 -3.63 25.99 -5.40
C ALA A 126 -2.27 26.14 -6.10
N ARG A 127 -1.26 25.38 -5.65
CA ARG A 127 0.07 25.34 -6.25
C ARG A 127 0.18 24.44 -7.48
N GLY A 128 -0.92 23.85 -7.94
CA GLY A 128 -0.97 23.03 -9.15
C GLY A 128 -0.35 21.64 -9.01
N LEU A 129 -0.30 21.09 -7.78
CA LEU A 129 0.11 19.71 -7.58
C LEU A 129 -0.89 18.78 -8.29
N ALA A 130 -0.39 17.94 -9.19
CA ALA A 130 -1.22 17.05 -10.02
C ALA A 130 -0.88 15.58 -9.71
N PRO A 131 -1.48 14.98 -8.66
CA PRO A 131 -1.29 13.57 -8.38
C PRO A 131 -1.92 12.69 -9.47
N GLN A 132 -1.37 11.50 -9.67
CA GLN A 132 -1.97 10.48 -10.52
C GLN A 132 -2.99 9.63 -9.76
N LEU A 133 -2.88 9.59 -8.42
CA LEU A 133 -3.87 8.97 -7.55
C LEU A 133 -4.10 9.84 -6.32
N PHE A 134 -5.36 10.02 -5.97
CA PHE A 134 -5.77 10.65 -4.73
C PHE A 134 -6.62 9.69 -3.89
N SER A 135 -6.26 9.58 -2.60
CA SER A 135 -7.01 8.81 -1.61
C SER A 135 -7.24 9.66 -0.36
N SER A 136 -8.43 9.56 0.22
CA SER A 136 -8.71 10.12 1.55
C SER A 136 -9.07 9.01 2.52
N LEU A 137 -8.30 8.93 3.61
CA LEU A 137 -8.55 8.05 4.74
C LEU A 137 -9.05 8.83 5.97
N LEU A 138 -9.39 10.11 5.76
CA LEU A 138 -10.08 10.95 6.72
C LEU A 138 -11.59 10.86 6.52
N PRO A 139 -12.38 11.24 7.54
CA PRO A 139 -13.83 11.36 7.41
C PRO A 139 -14.24 12.24 6.22
N LEU A 140 -15.46 12.00 5.72
CA LEU A 140 -16.00 12.74 4.60
C LEU A 140 -16.10 14.23 4.92
N ASP A 141 -15.48 15.05 4.08
CA ASP A 141 -15.53 16.50 4.13
C ASP A 141 -15.86 17.04 2.71
N PRO A 142 -16.81 17.99 2.57
CA PRO A 142 -17.16 18.58 1.28
C PRO A 142 -15.96 19.16 0.53
N LYS A 143 -14.99 19.73 1.25
CA LYS A 143 -13.79 20.36 0.68
C LYS A 143 -12.83 19.34 0.09
N ILE A 144 -12.72 18.17 0.72
CA ILE A 144 -11.99 17.03 0.15
C ILE A 144 -12.63 16.62 -1.17
N SER A 145 -13.97 16.57 -1.23
CA SER A 145 -14.69 16.18 -2.44
C SER A 145 -14.52 17.18 -3.58
N GLU A 146 -14.56 18.49 -3.27
CA GLU A 146 -14.32 19.56 -4.25
C GLU A 146 -12.91 19.47 -4.85
N ILE A 147 -11.88 19.32 -4.01
CA ILE A 147 -10.49 19.24 -4.48
C ILE A 147 -10.23 17.91 -5.20
N ALA A 148 -10.82 16.82 -4.75
CA ALA A 148 -10.77 15.54 -5.46
C ALA A 148 -11.31 15.65 -6.88
N CYS A 149 -12.43 16.35 -7.07
CA CYS A 149 -12.99 16.62 -8.40
C CYS A 149 -12.00 17.40 -9.28
N ARG A 150 -11.30 18.40 -8.71
CA ARG A 150 -10.24 19.14 -9.44
C ARG A 150 -9.07 18.23 -9.82
N PHE A 151 -8.61 17.35 -8.93
CA PHE A 151 -7.57 16.38 -9.26
C PHE A 151 -8.03 15.37 -10.32
N GLN A 152 -9.27 14.90 -10.24
CA GLN A 152 -9.85 14.02 -11.25
C GLN A 152 -9.92 14.68 -12.63
N ALA A 153 -10.28 15.98 -12.69
CA ALA A 153 -10.23 16.76 -13.93
C ALA A 153 -8.81 16.90 -14.52
N LEU A 154 -7.78 16.79 -13.67
CA LEU A 154 -6.36 16.72 -14.08
C LEU A 154 -5.88 15.29 -14.38
N GLY A 155 -6.77 14.29 -14.33
CA GLY A 155 -6.47 12.90 -14.65
C GLY A 155 -6.08 12.01 -13.46
N ALA A 156 -6.36 12.44 -12.22
CA ALA A 156 -6.13 11.60 -11.04
C ALA A 156 -7.20 10.50 -10.91
N ASP A 157 -6.76 9.29 -10.59
CA ASP A 157 -7.65 8.24 -10.09
C ASP A 157 -8.06 8.54 -8.65
N LEU A 158 -9.37 8.55 -8.38
CA LEU A 158 -9.93 8.72 -7.04
C LEU A 158 -10.27 7.35 -6.45
N VAL A 159 -9.46 6.89 -5.49
CA VAL A 159 -9.60 5.54 -4.93
C VAL A 159 -9.56 5.57 -3.42
N ALA A 160 -10.56 4.96 -2.79
CA ALA A 160 -10.61 4.76 -1.35
C ALA A 160 -9.94 3.42 -1.01
N PHE A 161 -8.76 3.51 -0.41
CA PHE A 161 -8.05 2.37 0.16
C PHE A 161 -8.50 2.20 1.61
N ALA A 162 -9.63 1.54 1.81
CA ALA A 162 -10.12 1.15 3.12
C ALA A 162 -10.76 -0.23 3.01
N GLU A 163 -10.51 -1.11 3.99
CA GLU A 163 -11.16 -2.43 4.02
C GLU A 163 -12.69 -2.31 4.10
N ASN A 164 -13.19 -1.30 4.82
CA ASN A 164 -14.61 -0.99 4.96
C ASN A 164 -14.84 0.50 4.69
N PRO A 165 -14.96 0.93 3.43
CA PRO A 165 -15.01 2.35 3.09
C PRO A 165 -16.31 3.05 3.50
N GLY A 166 -17.31 2.32 4.02
CA GLY A 166 -18.62 2.87 4.30
C GLY A 166 -19.25 3.47 3.05
N SER A 167 -19.80 4.68 3.16
CA SER A 167 -20.23 5.47 2.00
C SER A 167 -19.03 6.14 1.32
N LEU A 168 -18.80 5.82 0.05
CA LEU A 168 -17.76 6.48 -0.75
C LEU A 168 -18.20 7.91 -1.13
N PRO A 169 -17.27 8.89 -1.12
CA PRO A 169 -17.54 10.19 -1.72
C PRO A 169 -17.77 10.05 -3.23
N ALA A 170 -18.52 11.00 -3.80
CA ALA A 170 -18.78 11.01 -5.24
C ALA A 170 -17.47 11.00 -6.05
N GLY A 171 -17.42 10.16 -7.10
CA GLY A 171 -16.24 10.01 -7.95
C GLY A 171 -15.19 9.02 -7.43
N PHE A 172 -15.22 8.65 -6.14
CA PHE A 172 -14.31 7.64 -5.59
C PHE A 172 -14.79 6.23 -5.91
N ARG A 173 -13.83 5.37 -6.23
CA ARG A 173 -14.03 3.91 -6.32
C ARG A 173 -13.37 3.23 -5.12
N SER A 174 -13.93 2.12 -4.65
CA SER A 174 -13.24 1.31 -3.64
C SER A 174 -12.05 0.62 -4.29
N SER A 175 -10.94 0.45 -3.56
CA SER A 175 -9.85 -0.43 -3.98
C SER A 175 -10.35 -1.87 -4.21
N GLU A 176 -11.36 -2.33 -3.47
CA GLU A 176 -11.92 -3.67 -3.64
C GLU A 176 -12.61 -3.86 -4.98
N SER A 177 -13.31 -2.84 -5.51
CA SER A 177 -13.95 -2.96 -6.82
C SER A 177 -12.95 -3.00 -7.98
N ILE A 178 -11.68 -2.65 -7.72
CA ILE A 178 -10.57 -2.80 -8.66
C ILE A 178 -9.93 -4.20 -8.49
N LEU A 179 -9.77 -4.64 -7.24
CA LEU A 179 -9.10 -5.90 -6.88
C LEU A 179 -9.92 -7.15 -7.21
N ALA A 180 -11.19 -7.17 -6.79
CA ALA A 180 -11.99 -8.40 -6.81
C ALA A 180 -12.08 -9.05 -8.21
N PRO A 181 -12.41 -8.31 -9.30
CA PRO A 181 -12.50 -8.93 -10.63
C PRO A 181 -11.17 -9.51 -11.10
N PHE A 182 -10.06 -8.86 -10.76
CA PHE A 182 -8.72 -9.34 -11.12
C PHE A 182 -8.38 -10.63 -10.38
N LEU A 183 -8.60 -10.68 -9.06
CA LEU A 183 -8.32 -11.86 -8.24
C LEU A 183 -9.20 -13.05 -8.63
N GLU A 184 -10.50 -12.80 -8.88
CA GLU A 184 -11.45 -13.82 -9.36
C GLU A 184 -11.00 -14.40 -10.71
N SER A 185 -10.61 -13.56 -11.67
CA SER A 185 -10.14 -14.02 -12.98
C SER A 185 -8.91 -14.93 -12.91
N ARG A 186 -8.11 -14.80 -11.85
CA ARG A 186 -6.91 -15.60 -11.59
C ARG A 186 -7.17 -16.77 -10.64
N SER A 187 -8.38 -16.88 -10.08
CA SER A 187 -8.70 -17.82 -9.01
C SER A 187 -7.73 -17.71 -7.83
N TRP A 188 -7.31 -16.48 -7.51
CA TRP A 188 -6.37 -16.21 -6.43
C TRP A 188 -7.08 -15.87 -5.14
N GLN A 189 -6.53 -16.38 -4.04
CA GLN A 189 -6.99 -16.10 -2.69
C GLN A 189 -5.83 -15.56 -1.86
N LEU A 190 -6.16 -14.67 -0.92
CA LEU A 190 -5.20 -14.18 0.04
C LEU A 190 -4.86 -15.31 1.01
N ARG A 191 -3.57 -15.58 1.19
CA ARG A 191 -3.05 -16.43 2.25
C ARG A 191 -1.99 -15.71 3.04
N THR A 192 -2.05 -15.84 4.36
CA THR A 192 -1.04 -15.33 5.28
C THR A 192 -0.50 -16.51 6.08
N CYS A 193 0.79 -16.78 5.92
CA CYS A 193 1.48 -17.86 6.63
C CYS A 193 2.40 -17.26 7.69
N ALA A 194 2.35 -17.78 8.91
CA ALA A 194 3.26 -17.43 9.99
C ALA A 194 4.41 -18.44 10.08
N PHE A 195 5.58 -17.97 10.49
CA PHE A 195 6.82 -18.74 10.56
C PHE A 195 7.49 -18.55 11.91
N GLU A 196 8.06 -19.64 12.42
CA GLU A 196 8.77 -19.66 13.71
C GLU A 196 10.10 -18.90 13.63
N SER A 197 10.79 -18.94 12.48
CA SER A 197 12.05 -18.25 12.27
C SER A 197 12.13 -17.44 10.96
N PRO A 198 12.98 -16.39 10.91
CA PRO A 198 13.28 -15.70 9.66
C PRO A 198 13.93 -16.59 8.58
N THR A 199 14.50 -17.73 8.95
CA THR A 199 15.08 -18.68 7.99
C THR A 199 13.99 -19.50 7.32
N ASP A 200 12.94 -19.89 8.05
CA ASP A 200 11.78 -20.57 7.48
C ASP A 200 11.03 -19.66 6.51
N LEU A 201 10.83 -18.39 6.89
CA LEU A 201 10.27 -17.37 6.01
C LEU A 201 11.08 -17.22 4.71
N ARG A 202 12.41 -17.10 4.79
CA ARG A 202 13.27 -17.02 3.59
C ARG A 202 13.20 -18.28 2.72
N THR A 203 13.06 -19.45 3.36
CA THR A 203 12.91 -20.73 2.66
C THR A 203 11.57 -20.80 1.93
N PHE A 204 10.50 -20.35 2.58
CA PHE A 204 9.18 -20.19 1.98
C PHE A 204 9.21 -19.23 0.79
N ASP A 205 9.77 -18.02 0.97
CA ASP A 205 9.86 -17.01 -0.09
C ASP A 205 10.58 -17.57 -1.33
N ARG A 206 11.68 -18.32 -1.13
CA ARG A 206 12.40 -18.99 -2.24
C ARG A 206 11.57 -20.08 -2.92
N ARG A 207 10.84 -20.91 -2.17
CA ARG A 207 9.93 -21.93 -2.74
C ARG A 207 8.82 -21.26 -3.55
N ALA A 208 8.18 -20.23 -2.99
CA ALA A 208 7.14 -19.47 -3.67
C ALA A 208 7.65 -18.82 -4.96
N LEU A 209 8.85 -18.23 -4.93
CA LEU A 209 9.47 -17.64 -6.11
C LEU A 209 9.82 -18.68 -7.20
N ALA A 210 10.12 -19.91 -6.82
CA ALA A 210 10.38 -20.99 -7.77
C ALA A 210 9.09 -21.56 -8.39
N LEU A 211 7.99 -21.50 -7.65
CA LEU A 211 6.67 -21.97 -8.07
C LEU A 211 5.95 -20.95 -8.98
N ILE A 212 6.06 -19.65 -8.65
CA ILE A 212 5.36 -18.59 -9.37
C ILE A 212 6.01 -18.36 -10.75
N PRO A 213 5.22 -18.37 -11.85
CA PRO A 213 5.74 -18.18 -13.19
C PRO A 213 6.51 -16.86 -13.37
N PRO A 214 7.58 -16.82 -14.19
CA PRO A 214 8.42 -15.64 -14.35
C PRO A 214 7.68 -14.43 -14.96
N GLU A 215 6.63 -14.65 -15.73
CA GLU A 215 5.75 -13.62 -16.29
C GLU A 215 4.86 -12.92 -15.24
N ASP A 216 4.71 -13.51 -14.05
CA ASP A 216 3.94 -12.94 -12.95
C ASP A 216 4.77 -11.92 -12.17
N THR A 217 4.99 -10.77 -12.80
CA THR A 217 5.80 -9.69 -12.22
C THR A 217 5.20 -9.18 -10.90
N LEU A 218 3.88 -9.17 -10.76
CA LEU A 218 3.19 -8.71 -9.55
C LEU A 218 3.62 -9.50 -8.31
N ARG A 219 3.42 -10.83 -8.31
CA ARG A 219 3.70 -11.66 -7.13
C ARG A 219 5.19 -11.82 -6.89
N ARG A 220 6.00 -11.85 -7.95
CA ARG A 220 7.46 -11.95 -7.84
C ARG A 220 8.08 -10.67 -7.26
N THR A 221 7.72 -9.49 -7.77
CA THR A 221 8.21 -8.22 -7.23
C THR A 221 7.79 -8.05 -5.77
N TRP A 222 6.57 -8.48 -5.40
CA TRP A 222 6.14 -8.53 -4.01
C TRP A 222 7.08 -9.39 -3.15
N LEU A 223 7.33 -10.64 -3.53
CA LEU A 223 8.20 -11.56 -2.78
C LEU A 223 9.66 -11.07 -2.68
N GLU A 224 10.15 -10.32 -3.67
CA GLU A 224 11.49 -9.73 -3.64
C GLU A 224 11.57 -8.46 -2.78
N SER A 225 10.48 -7.68 -2.72
CA SER A 225 10.44 -6.37 -2.05
C SER A 225 10.01 -6.47 -0.59
N ALA A 226 9.04 -7.33 -0.30
CA ALA A 226 8.43 -7.46 1.01
C ALA A 226 9.44 -7.80 2.13
N PRO A 227 10.45 -8.69 1.93
CA PRO A 227 11.51 -8.90 2.93
C PRO A 227 12.28 -7.63 3.28
N ARG A 228 12.46 -6.69 2.34
CA ARG A 228 13.23 -5.45 2.56
C ARG A 228 12.43 -4.40 3.31
N ILE A 229 11.13 -4.31 3.05
CA ILE A 229 10.25 -3.30 3.66
C ILE A 229 9.79 -3.77 5.06
N LEU A 230 9.58 -5.07 5.24
CA LEU A 230 8.94 -5.63 6.43
C LEU A 230 9.92 -6.33 7.39
N GLN A 231 11.22 -5.98 7.33
CA GLN A 231 12.30 -6.60 8.11
C GLN A 231 12.03 -6.62 9.62
N ARG A 232 11.35 -5.57 10.12
CA ARG A 232 11.09 -5.35 11.54
C ARG A 232 9.77 -5.94 12.02
N GLN A 233 8.95 -6.48 11.11
CA GLN A 233 7.64 -7.01 11.46
C GLN A 233 7.77 -8.31 12.28
N ARG A 234 6.92 -8.45 13.30
CA ARG A 234 6.81 -9.64 14.13
C ARG A 234 5.32 -9.98 14.32
N PRO A 235 4.90 -11.26 14.32
CA PRO A 235 5.72 -12.45 14.04
C PRO A 235 6.26 -12.48 12.60
N SER A 236 7.19 -13.41 12.30
CA SER A 236 7.65 -13.59 10.92
C SER A 236 6.48 -14.16 10.12
N GLU A 237 6.01 -13.45 9.12
CA GLU A 237 4.87 -13.88 8.30
C GLU A 237 5.04 -13.49 6.83
N ARG A 238 4.25 -14.11 5.97
CA ARG A 238 4.13 -13.75 4.55
C ARG A 238 2.68 -13.78 4.10
N SER A 239 2.19 -12.66 3.59
CA SER A 239 0.96 -12.64 2.79
C SER A 239 1.26 -12.83 1.31
N LEU A 240 0.45 -13.62 0.60
CA LEU A 240 0.62 -13.90 -0.83
C LEU A 240 -0.73 -14.24 -1.48
N TRP A 241 -0.88 -13.90 -2.76
CA TRP A 241 -1.98 -14.36 -3.60
C TRP A 241 -1.66 -15.74 -4.18
N LEU A 242 -2.48 -16.74 -3.85
CA LEU A 242 -2.28 -18.13 -4.26
C LEU A 242 -3.55 -18.69 -4.90
N SER A 243 -3.38 -19.46 -5.97
CA SER A 243 -4.39 -20.42 -6.42
C SER A 243 -4.40 -21.65 -5.51
N SER A 244 -5.47 -22.45 -5.56
CA SER A 244 -5.56 -23.69 -4.77
C SER A 244 -4.41 -24.67 -5.06
N VAL A 245 -3.99 -24.77 -6.33
CA VAL A 245 -2.88 -25.65 -6.73
C VAL A 245 -1.54 -25.17 -6.15
N GLU A 246 -1.30 -23.85 -6.17
CA GLU A 246 -0.07 -23.29 -5.61
C GLU A 246 -0.04 -23.38 -4.08
N GLU A 247 -1.21 -23.24 -3.44
CA GLU A 247 -1.36 -23.42 -1.99
C GLU A 247 -0.99 -24.85 -1.57
N GLU A 248 -1.51 -25.87 -2.24
CA GLU A 248 -1.17 -27.28 -1.99
C GLU A 248 0.34 -27.55 -2.20
N ALA A 249 0.96 -26.92 -3.20
CA ALA A 249 2.40 -27.09 -3.47
C ALA A 249 3.32 -26.39 -2.45
N LEU A 250 2.80 -25.40 -1.69
CA LEU A 250 3.54 -24.65 -0.68
C LEU A 250 3.38 -25.16 0.75
N GLN A 251 2.39 -26.04 0.97
CA GLN A 251 2.30 -26.88 2.17
C GLN A 251 3.56 -27.76 2.34
#